data_AF-A0A067C8T0-F1
#
_entry.id   AF-A0A067C8T0-F1
#
_cell.length_a   1.000
_cell.length_b   1.000
_cell.length_c   1.000
_cell.angle_alpha   90.00
_cell.angle_beta   90.00
_cell.angle_gamma   90.00
#
_symmetry.space_group_name_H-M   'P 1'
#
loop_
_entity.id
_entity.type
_entity.pdbx_description
1 polymer ?
#
loop_
_entity_poly.entity_id
_entity_poly.type
_entity_poly.pdbx_seq_one_letter_code
_entity_poly.pdbx_strand_id
1 'polypeptide(L)'
;MHVLGAALVHWINHGLRGLRLSDVGLDDSGAAVLATVLRHASNTAPLTLSLVDNNLSLVGVIDLLASLASCTCVRAEIEVSETLQGHMDELVAVATNVGIKAICDDDVFEFYSPLAI
;
A
#
# COMPACT_ATOMS: atom_id res chain seq x y z
N MET A 1 -5.28 -1.99 -19.47
CA MET A 1 -5.20 -1.54 -18.07
C MET A 1 -5.10 -0.01 -18.01
N HIS A 2 -6.11 0.75 -18.47
CA HIS A 2 -5.90 2.20 -18.71
C HIS A 2 -7.00 3.16 -18.21
N VAL A 3 -8.20 2.69 -17.84
CA VAL A 3 -9.28 3.59 -17.38
C VAL A 3 -9.34 3.67 -15.84
N LEU A 4 -9.35 2.53 -15.15
CA LEU A 4 -9.48 2.51 -13.69
C LEU A 4 -8.27 3.15 -12.97
N GLY A 5 -7.05 2.85 -13.44
CA GLY A 5 -5.84 3.46 -12.88
C GLY A 5 -5.81 4.98 -13.05
N ALA A 6 -6.18 5.48 -14.23
CA ALA A 6 -6.24 6.92 -14.49
C ALA A 6 -7.33 7.62 -13.65
N ALA A 7 -8.49 6.97 -13.46
CA ALA A 7 -9.55 7.48 -12.59
C ALA A 7 -9.10 7.53 -11.12
N LEU A 8 -8.42 6.49 -10.63
CA LEU A 8 -7.87 6.47 -9.27
C LEU A 8 -6.84 7.57 -9.05
N VAL A 9 -5.89 7.76 -9.98
CA VAL A 9 -4.92 8.87 -9.92
C VAL A 9 -5.66 10.21 -9.84
N HIS A 10 -6.68 10.41 -10.69
CA HIS A 10 -7.48 11.63 -10.68
C HIS A 10 -8.16 11.85 -9.32
N TRP A 11 -8.81 10.84 -8.74
CA TRP A 11 -9.48 10.95 -7.45
C TRP A 11 -8.50 11.21 -6.29
N ILE A 12 -7.35 10.53 -6.25
CA ILE A 12 -6.31 10.78 -5.25
C ILE A 12 -5.81 12.22 -5.34
N ASN A 13 -5.61 12.73 -6.56
CA ASN A 13 -5.18 14.12 -6.78
C ASN A 13 -6.25 15.16 -6.42
N HIS A 14 -7.52 14.75 -6.31
CA HIS A 14 -8.64 15.61 -5.88
C HIS A 14 -9.06 15.33 -4.43
N GLY A 15 -8.22 14.67 -3.65
CA GLY A 15 -8.41 14.52 -2.21
C GLY A 15 -9.24 13.30 -1.80
N LEU A 16 -9.18 12.19 -2.55
CA LEU A 16 -9.65 10.90 -2.05
C LEU A 16 -8.91 10.56 -0.75
N ARG A 17 -9.67 10.30 0.33
CA ARG A 17 -9.11 10.09 1.67
C ARG A 17 -9.09 8.62 2.10
N GLY A 18 -9.86 7.77 1.43
CA GLY A 18 -10.01 6.38 1.78
C GLY A 18 -10.34 5.55 0.56
N LEU A 19 -9.60 4.47 0.38
CA LEU A 19 -9.84 3.44 -0.63
C LEU A 19 -9.83 2.09 0.08
N ARG A 20 -11.01 1.49 0.24
CA ARG A 20 -11.17 0.15 0.82
C ARG A 20 -11.28 -0.87 -0.30
N LEU A 21 -10.32 -1.78 -0.36
CA LEU A 21 -10.26 -2.90 -1.30
C LEU A 21 -10.09 -4.20 -0.50
N SER A 22 -10.85 -4.36 0.57
CA SER A 22 -10.81 -5.54 1.42
C SER A 22 -11.64 -6.68 0.81
N ASP A 23 -11.15 -7.92 0.89
CA ASP A 23 -11.87 -9.12 0.39
C ASP A 23 -12.34 -9.00 -1.06
N VAL A 24 -11.44 -8.55 -1.95
CA VAL A 24 -11.72 -8.45 -3.40
C VAL A 24 -10.85 -9.37 -4.23
N GLY A 25 -10.03 -10.22 -3.59
CA GLY A 25 -9.13 -11.15 -4.27
C GLY A 25 -7.98 -10.46 -5.01
N LEU A 26 -7.48 -9.32 -4.50
CA LEU A 26 -6.27 -8.70 -5.04
C LEU A 26 -5.07 -9.64 -4.87
N ASP A 27 -4.37 -9.86 -5.96
CA ASP A 27 -3.09 -10.56 -6.01
C ASP A 27 -1.95 -9.56 -6.26
N ASP A 28 -0.74 -10.08 -6.48
CA ASP A 28 0.44 -9.27 -6.79
C ASP A 28 0.27 -8.40 -8.04
N SER A 29 -0.52 -8.84 -9.02
CA SER A 29 -0.82 -8.02 -10.21
C SER A 29 -1.68 -6.82 -9.84
N GLY A 30 -2.67 -7.03 -8.98
CA GLY A 30 -3.48 -5.97 -8.38
C GLY A 30 -2.64 -4.97 -7.57
N ALA A 31 -1.74 -5.48 -6.72
CA ALA A 31 -0.80 -4.64 -5.99
C ALA A 31 0.12 -3.83 -6.92
N ALA A 32 0.61 -4.41 -8.00
CA ALA A 32 1.43 -3.71 -8.99
C ALA A 32 0.67 -2.55 -9.70
N VAL A 33 -0.64 -2.73 -9.94
CA VAL A 33 -1.51 -1.65 -10.44
C VAL A 33 -1.63 -0.53 -9.42
N LEU A 34 -1.90 -0.86 -8.15
CA LEU A 34 -1.98 0.13 -7.07
C LEU A 34 -0.65 0.86 -6.87
N ALA A 35 0.47 0.15 -6.89
CA ALA A 35 1.80 0.72 -6.82
C ALA A 35 2.06 1.71 -7.97
N THR A 36 1.56 1.39 -9.17
CA THR A 36 1.63 2.30 -10.32
C THR A 36 0.74 3.52 -10.13
N VAL A 37 -0.48 3.35 -9.62
CA VAL A 37 -1.39 4.47 -9.30
C VAL A 37 -0.74 5.42 -8.28
N LEU A 38 -0.18 4.87 -7.19
CA LEU A 38 0.45 5.65 -6.13
C LEU A 38 1.67 6.44 -6.62
N ARG A 39 2.51 5.85 -7.48
CA ARG A 39 3.65 6.56 -8.12
C ARG A 39 3.23 7.73 -9.01
N HIS A 40 2.04 7.68 -9.62
CA HIS A 40 1.54 8.73 -10.51
C HIS A 40 0.65 9.76 -9.78
N ALA A 41 0.24 9.46 -8.56
CA ALA A 41 -0.58 10.36 -7.75
C ALA A 41 0.30 11.40 -7.03
N SER A 42 -0.23 12.61 -6.89
CA SER A 42 0.37 13.72 -6.14
C SER A 42 0.07 13.66 -4.64
N ASN A 43 -0.78 12.72 -4.20
CA ASN A 43 -1.13 12.48 -2.79
C ASN A 43 -1.45 13.77 -1.99
N THR A 44 -2.36 14.59 -2.54
CA THR A 44 -2.66 15.95 -2.04
C THR A 44 -3.35 15.99 -0.67
N ALA A 45 -3.86 14.86 -0.19
CA ALA A 45 -4.53 14.72 1.09
C ALA A 45 -4.17 13.37 1.73
N PRO A 46 -4.37 13.21 3.05
CA PRO A 46 -4.20 11.92 3.70
C PRO A 46 -5.07 10.84 3.07
N LEU A 47 -4.45 9.78 2.57
CA LEU A 47 -5.10 8.63 1.95
C LEU A 47 -4.86 7.37 2.79
N THR A 48 -5.92 6.71 3.20
CA THR A 48 -5.87 5.36 3.76
C THR A 48 -6.25 4.34 2.67
N LEU A 49 -5.34 3.42 2.37
CA LEU A 49 -5.53 2.28 1.47
C LEU A 49 -5.67 1.00 2.31
N SER A 50 -6.85 0.40 2.32
CA SER A 50 -7.10 -0.84 3.07
C SER A 50 -7.15 -2.04 2.14
N LEU A 51 -6.21 -2.96 2.31
CA LEU A 51 -6.00 -4.19 1.52
C LEU A 51 -6.13 -5.47 2.37
N VAL A 52 -6.78 -5.37 3.52
CA VAL A 52 -7.10 -6.51 4.41
C VAL A 52 -7.85 -7.62 3.65
N ASP A 53 -7.68 -8.89 4.01
CA ASP A 53 -8.32 -10.03 3.36
C ASP A 53 -8.03 -10.11 1.84
N ASN A 54 -6.77 -10.06 1.44
CA ASN A 54 -6.37 -10.24 0.03
C ASN A 54 -5.21 -11.23 -0.13
N ASN A 55 -5.00 -11.67 -1.38
CA ASN A 55 -4.06 -12.73 -1.75
C ASN A 55 -2.68 -12.17 -2.13
N LEU A 56 -2.19 -11.19 -1.38
CA LEU A 56 -0.87 -10.60 -1.62
C LEU A 56 0.22 -11.55 -1.14
N SER A 57 1.22 -11.79 -1.99
CA SER A 57 2.45 -12.43 -1.57
C SER A 57 3.40 -11.39 -0.98
N LEU A 58 4.50 -11.87 -0.39
CA LEU A 58 5.61 -11.01 0.02
C LEU A 58 6.07 -10.07 -1.10
N VAL A 59 6.14 -10.58 -2.34
CA VAL A 59 6.60 -9.79 -3.50
C VAL A 59 5.63 -8.64 -3.79
N GLY A 60 4.32 -8.92 -3.80
CA GLY A 60 3.30 -7.90 -4.02
C GLY A 60 3.34 -6.81 -2.94
N VAL A 61 3.56 -7.18 -1.68
CA VAL A 61 3.72 -6.22 -0.58
C VAL A 61 5.00 -5.39 -0.75
N ILE A 62 6.14 -6.01 -1.05
CA ILE A 62 7.42 -5.28 -1.25
C ILE A 62 7.32 -4.26 -2.39
N ASP A 63 6.69 -4.63 -3.51
CA ASP A 63 6.48 -3.72 -4.64
C ASP A 63 5.59 -2.53 -4.25
N LEU A 64 4.57 -2.77 -3.42
CA LEU A 64 3.72 -1.72 -2.89
C LEU A 64 4.51 -0.81 -1.93
N LEU A 65 5.33 -1.35 -1.03
CA LEU A 65 6.19 -0.57 -0.13
C LEU A 65 7.17 0.30 -0.91
N ALA A 66 7.81 -0.22 -1.95
CA ALA A 66 8.70 0.58 -2.80
C ALA A 66 7.98 1.79 -3.42
N SER A 67 6.68 1.66 -3.77
CA SER A 67 5.88 2.79 -4.24
C SER A 67 5.51 3.78 -3.13
N LEU A 68 5.14 3.29 -1.93
CA LEU A 68 4.81 4.11 -0.77
C LEU A 68 5.97 5.00 -0.34
N ALA A 69 7.21 4.55 -0.53
CA ALA A 69 8.41 5.30 -0.16
C ALA A 69 8.55 6.62 -0.95
N SER A 70 7.92 6.71 -2.12
CA SER A 70 7.86 7.93 -2.94
C SER A 70 6.60 8.78 -2.69
N CYS A 71 5.67 8.28 -1.89
CA CYS A 71 4.42 8.97 -1.58
C CYS A 71 4.56 9.88 -0.36
N THR A 72 3.59 10.77 -0.19
CA THR A 72 3.43 11.60 1.01
C THR A 72 2.01 11.43 1.53
N CYS A 73 1.83 11.41 2.86
CA CYS A 73 0.51 11.27 3.49
C CYS A 73 -0.30 10.02 3.10
N VAL A 74 0.33 8.89 2.75
CA VAL A 74 -0.35 7.63 2.43
C VAL A 74 -0.14 6.63 3.56
N ARG A 75 -1.24 5.99 4.00
CA ARG A 75 -1.24 4.83 4.89
C ARG A 75 -1.76 3.62 4.12
N ALA A 76 -1.08 2.48 4.21
CA ALA A 76 -1.57 1.20 3.70
C ALA A 76 -1.81 0.24 4.87
N GLU A 77 -2.93 -0.47 4.85
CA GLU A 77 -3.30 -1.52 5.81
C GLU A 77 -3.32 -2.85 5.06
N ILE A 78 -2.53 -3.81 5.50
CA ILE A 78 -2.36 -5.12 4.85
C ILE A 78 -2.44 -6.20 5.92
N GLU A 79 -3.30 -7.18 5.73
CA GLU A 79 -3.40 -8.32 6.64
C GLU A 79 -2.19 -9.25 6.49
N VAL A 80 -1.72 -9.77 7.61
CA VAL A 80 -0.75 -10.86 7.72
C VAL A 80 -1.47 -12.17 7.45
N SER A 81 -1.69 -12.47 6.17
CA SER A 81 -2.19 -13.78 5.77
C SER A 81 -1.13 -14.88 5.97
N GLU A 82 -1.52 -16.14 5.78
CA GLU A 82 -0.59 -17.29 5.87
C GLU A 82 0.67 -17.12 5.00
N THR A 83 0.58 -16.39 3.87
CA THR A 83 1.71 -16.14 2.97
C THR A 83 2.74 -15.16 3.55
N LEU A 84 2.33 -14.30 4.49
CA LEU A 84 3.16 -13.25 5.08
C LEU A 84 3.62 -13.56 6.51
N GLN A 85 2.98 -14.51 7.19
CA GLN A 85 3.24 -14.82 8.60
C GLN A 85 4.72 -15.14 8.91
N GLY A 86 5.43 -15.80 7.98
CA GLY A 86 6.86 -16.10 8.12
C GLY A 86 7.81 -14.95 7.74
N HIS A 87 7.29 -13.84 7.23
CA HIS A 87 8.06 -12.75 6.61
C HIS A 87 7.87 -11.41 7.32
N MET A 88 7.29 -11.40 8.53
CA MET A 88 7.02 -10.16 9.28
C MET A 88 8.29 -9.35 9.53
N ASP A 89 9.37 -9.98 9.99
CA ASP A 89 10.66 -9.30 10.23
C ASP A 89 11.28 -8.76 8.93
N GLU A 90 11.11 -9.48 7.82
CA GLU A 90 11.56 -9.08 6.50
C GLU A 90 10.80 -7.84 6.01
N LEU A 91 9.47 -7.83 6.17
CA LEU A 91 8.63 -6.68 5.83
C LEU A 91 9.00 -5.44 6.64
N VAL A 92 9.24 -5.58 7.95
CA VAL A 92 9.67 -4.48 8.81
C VAL A 92 11.06 -3.98 8.40
N ALA A 93 11.99 -4.88 8.06
CA ALA A 93 13.31 -4.51 7.56
C ALA A 93 13.24 -3.76 6.22
N VAL A 94 12.42 -4.25 5.27
CA VAL A 94 12.19 -3.60 3.97
C VAL A 94 11.58 -2.22 4.17
N ALA A 95 10.52 -2.10 4.97
CA ALA A 95 9.87 -0.82 5.26
C ALA A 95 10.88 0.19 5.84
N THR A 96 11.67 -0.24 6.81
CA THR A 96 12.72 0.59 7.43
C THR A 96 13.76 1.05 6.40
N ASN A 97 14.21 0.14 5.53
CA ASN A 97 15.21 0.43 4.50
C ASN A 97 14.73 1.47 3.47
N VAL A 98 13.43 1.53 3.21
CA VAL A 98 12.83 2.51 2.28
C VAL A 98 12.23 3.73 3.01
N GLY A 99 12.47 3.88 4.31
CA GLY A 99 12.04 5.05 5.10
C GLY A 99 10.55 5.06 5.46
N ILE A 100 9.86 3.92 5.34
CA ILE A 100 8.46 3.74 5.70
C ILE A 100 8.37 3.28 7.16
N LYS A 101 7.43 3.86 7.90
CA LYS A 101 7.10 3.35 9.24
C LYS A 101 6.16 2.16 9.10
N ALA A 102 6.48 1.05 9.76
CA ALA A 102 5.61 -0.13 9.86
C ALA A 102 5.16 -0.33 11.32
N ILE A 103 3.89 -0.67 11.52
CA ILE A 103 3.30 -1.08 12.80
C ILE A 103 2.50 -2.35 12.54
N CYS A 104 2.61 -3.36 13.39
CA CYS A 104 1.78 -4.56 13.31
C CYS A 104 0.90 -4.62 14.56
N ASP A 105 -0.41 -4.73 14.38
CA ASP A 105 -1.41 -4.86 15.44
C ASP A 105 -2.52 -5.79 14.96
N ASP A 106 -2.95 -6.75 15.79
CA ASP A 106 -3.98 -7.75 15.49
C ASP A 106 -3.92 -8.33 14.05
N ASP A 107 -2.76 -8.89 13.67
CA ASP A 107 -2.49 -9.47 12.35
C ASP A 107 -2.65 -8.51 11.16
N VAL A 108 -2.62 -7.19 11.39
CA VAL A 108 -2.62 -6.17 10.34
C VAL A 108 -1.35 -5.34 10.41
N PHE A 109 -0.64 -5.26 9.28
CA PHE A 109 0.42 -4.28 9.08
C PHE A 109 -0.14 -2.95 8.61
N GLU A 110 0.21 -1.90 9.32
CA GLU A 110 0.03 -0.53 8.92
C GLU A 110 1.38 0.06 8.47
N PHE A 111 1.44 0.43 7.19
CA PHE A 111 2.59 1.11 6.59
C PHE A 111 2.27 2.57 6.35
N TYR A 112 3.18 3.46 6.75
CA TYR A 112 3.03 4.90 6.57
C TYR A 112 4.15 5.41 5.68
N SER A 113 3.78 6.07 4.57
CA SER A 113 4.73 6.76 3.71
C SER A 113 5.58 7.74 4.53
N PRO A 114 6.80 8.06 4.09
CA PRO A 114 7.61 9.08 4.74
C PRO A 114 6.82 10.39 4.92
N LEU A 115 7.01 11.06 6.06
CA LEU A 115 6.53 12.43 6.21
C LEU A 115 7.31 13.31 5.24
N ALA A 116 6.62 14.16 4.48
CA ALA A 116 7.28 15.20 3.71
C ALA A 116 8.10 16.07 4.69
N ILE A 117 9.41 16.13 4.49
CA ILE A 117 10.33 17.00 5.25
C ILE A 117 10.10 18.46 4.83
#